data_AF-A0AAU5DEG1-F1
#
_entry.id   AF-A0AAU5DEG1-F1
#
_cell.length_a   1.000
_cell.length_b   1.000
_cell.length_c   1.000
_cell.angle_alpha   90.00
_cell.angle_beta   90.00
_cell.angle_gamma   90.00
#
_symmetry.space_group_name_H-M   'P 1'
#
loop_
_entity.id
_entity.type
_entity.pdbx_description
1 polymer ?
#
loop_
_entity_poly.entity_id
_entity_poly.type
_entity_poly.pdbx_seq_one_letter_code
_entity_poly.pdbx_strand_id
1 'polypeptide(L)'
;MGRRADEGAGAGSGQRRVGRNMVLFTIPLILLTLLSALLVWEVVRLNLSASDRRDWPWRLSLLDLQSVSNMLALTAGVAFARAQYARSARPQIGWSGAPDDNTYGMAGSKVWVVQALNGGTHSATVESVAYRIEWMTTDSTGRRLQTDWITGEAAISELMRGHPSDPAGEQLANGRDFYLNTIGYGGQLGTIDVGRFSMRLVDRLHDIELRLRVADAAGDRHERVLCCLKGAKGEMRSALVAEAAAGRGAGLEAVGGGAAGGAAGGGGATAGAGPAEGTAEGAAEGAA
;
A
#
# COMPACT_ATOMS: atom_id res chain seq x y z
N MET A 1 5.22 25.51 -0.05
CA MET A 1 4.73 24.12 0.09
C MET A 1 3.22 24.14 0.32
N GLY A 2 2.44 24.29 -0.75
CA GLY A 2 0.97 24.36 -0.68
C GLY A 2 0.37 23.05 -1.17
N ARG A 3 -0.12 22.23 -0.24
CA ARG A 3 -0.82 20.98 -0.53
C ARG A 3 -2.24 21.32 -0.99
N ARG A 4 -2.46 21.48 -2.30
CA ARG A 4 -3.78 21.55 -2.94
C ARG A 4 -3.95 20.32 -3.83
N ALA A 5 -4.76 19.37 -3.38
CA ALA A 5 -5.44 18.38 -4.23
C ALA A 5 -6.38 17.52 -3.36
N ASP A 6 -7.54 18.04 -3.00
CA ASP A 6 -8.67 17.25 -2.49
C ASP A 6 -9.96 17.73 -3.14
N GLU A 7 -10.03 17.69 -4.47
CA GLU A 7 -11.29 17.83 -5.21
C GLU A 7 -11.29 16.87 -6.39
N GLY A 8 -11.87 15.69 -6.15
CA GLY A 8 -11.92 14.59 -7.10
C GLY A 8 -12.00 13.24 -6.39
N ALA A 9 -12.91 13.12 -5.43
CA ALA A 9 -13.33 11.84 -4.86
C ALA A 9 -14.21 11.10 -5.89
N GLY A 10 -13.56 10.62 -6.96
CA GLY A 10 -14.15 9.64 -7.86
C GLY A 10 -14.50 8.38 -7.07
N ALA A 11 -15.72 7.91 -7.25
CA ALA A 11 -16.31 6.76 -6.56
C ALA A 11 -15.37 5.53 -6.60
N GLY A 12 -14.75 5.21 -5.45
CA GLY A 12 -14.01 3.95 -5.30
C GLY A 12 -12.66 4.00 -4.55
N SER A 13 -12.14 5.16 -4.17
CA SER A 13 -10.78 5.27 -3.56
C SER A 13 -10.66 4.86 -2.08
N GLY A 14 -11.77 4.41 -1.48
CA GLY A 14 -11.82 4.00 -0.08
C GLY A 14 -11.21 2.62 0.14
N GLN A 15 -10.37 2.49 1.16
CA GLN A 15 -9.89 1.18 1.63
C GLN A 15 -11.08 0.37 2.15
N ARG A 16 -11.34 -0.78 1.51
CA ARG A 16 -12.44 -1.67 1.85
C ARG A 16 -11.92 -2.87 2.63
N ARG A 17 -12.60 -3.21 3.72
CA ARG A 17 -12.36 -4.49 4.42
C ARG A 17 -13.08 -5.60 3.66
N VAL A 18 -12.33 -6.58 3.15
CA VAL A 18 -12.89 -7.63 2.27
C VAL A 18 -13.22 -8.90 3.03
N GLY A 19 -12.52 -9.18 4.13
CA GLY A 19 -12.80 -10.34 4.96
C GLY A 19 -12.36 -10.16 6.40
N ARG A 20 -13.08 -10.80 7.31
CA ARG A 20 -12.59 -11.05 8.67
C ARG A 20 -12.07 -12.48 8.73
N ASN A 21 -11.00 -12.72 9.46
CA ASN A 21 -10.64 -14.10 9.80
C ASN A 21 -11.75 -14.68 10.69
N MET A 22 -12.58 -15.54 10.09
CA MET A 22 -13.76 -16.08 10.77
C MET A 22 -13.38 -16.88 12.01
N VAL A 23 -12.25 -17.60 12.00
CA VAL A 23 -11.87 -18.45 13.14
C VAL A 23 -11.59 -17.59 14.37
N LEU A 24 -10.78 -16.54 14.23
CA LEU A 24 -10.35 -15.69 15.35
C LEU A 24 -11.45 -14.77 15.87
N PHE A 25 -12.45 -14.43 15.05
CA PHE A 25 -13.53 -13.53 15.45
C PHE A 25 -14.80 -14.30 15.88
N THR A 26 -15.18 -15.33 15.12
CA THR A 26 -16.45 -16.04 15.31
C THR A 26 -16.41 -16.96 16.53
N ILE A 27 -15.29 -17.64 16.80
CA ILE A 27 -15.21 -18.57 17.94
C ILE A 27 -15.42 -17.84 19.28
N PRO A 28 -14.69 -16.75 19.61
CA PRO A 28 -14.93 -16.03 20.86
C PRO A 28 -16.35 -15.47 20.96
N LEU A 29 -16.94 -15.02 19.85
CA LEU A 29 -18.30 -14.49 19.85
C LEU A 29 -19.36 -15.58 20.09
N ILE A 30 -19.20 -16.75 19.47
CA ILE A 30 -20.05 -17.91 19.73
C ILE A 30 -19.93 -18.32 21.20
N LEU A 31 -18.70 -18.43 21.72
CA LEU A 31 -18.47 -18.80 23.12
C LEU A 31 -19.11 -17.79 24.07
N LEU A 32 -18.96 -16.48 23.80
CA LEU A 32 -19.60 -15.41 24.56
C LEU A 32 -21.12 -15.54 24.55
N THR A 33 -21.71 -15.84 23.40
CA THR A 33 -23.16 -16.02 23.24
C THR A 33 -23.66 -17.24 24.03
N LEU A 34 -22.97 -18.37 23.92
CA LEU A 34 -23.29 -19.59 24.66
C LEU A 34 -23.18 -19.40 26.17
N LEU A 35 -22.09 -18.79 26.65
CA LEU A 35 -21.91 -18.49 28.07
C LEU A 35 -22.96 -17.50 28.59
N SER A 36 -23.36 -16.52 27.78
CA SER A 36 -24.44 -15.60 28.15
C SER A 36 -25.78 -16.32 28.27
N ALA A 37 -26.10 -17.22 27.34
CA ALA A 37 -27.30 -18.05 27.41
C ALA A 37 -27.30 -18.97 28.64
N LEU A 38 -26.15 -19.60 28.94
CA LEU A 38 -25.97 -20.41 30.15
C LEU A 38 -26.13 -19.58 31.43
N LEU A 39 -25.62 -18.35 31.45
CA LEU A 39 -25.78 -17.46 32.59
C LEU A 39 -27.25 -17.09 32.82
N VAL A 40 -27.96 -16.70 31.76
CA VAL A 40 -29.41 -16.40 31.84
C VAL A 40 -30.18 -17.62 32.31
N TRP A 41 -29.86 -18.80 31.79
CA TRP A 41 -30.44 -20.06 32.23
C TRP A 41 -30.27 -20.29 33.73
N GLU A 42 -29.03 -20.19 34.23
CA GLU A 42 -28.73 -20.39 35.65
C GLU A 42 -29.41 -19.33 36.54
N VAL A 43 -29.47 -18.07 36.10
CA VAL A 43 -30.19 -17.01 36.82
C VAL A 43 -31.69 -17.32 36.91
N VAL A 44 -32.33 -17.69 35.81
CA VAL A 44 -33.76 -18.06 35.80
C VAL A 44 -34.00 -19.26 36.72
N ARG A 45 -33.17 -20.31 36.58
CA ARG A 45 -33.25 -21.54 37.39
C ARG A 45 -33.14 -21.26 38.88
N LEU A 46 -32.22 -20.38 39.30
CA LEU A 46 -32.02 -20.02 40.70
C LEU A 46 -33.18 -19.21 41.29
N ASN A 47 -33.91 -18.47 40.45
CA ASN A 47 -35.09 -17.69 40.85
C ASN A 47 -36.39 -18.52 40.91
N LEU A 48 -36.39 -19.77 40.41
CA LEU A 48 -37.56 -20.65 40.50
C LEU A 48 -37.76 -21.20 41.92
N SER A 49 -39.01 -21.55 42.22
CA SER A 49 -39.37 -22.21 43.47
C SER A 49 -38.65 -23.57 43.60
N ALA A 50 -38.52 -24.07 44.82
CA ALA A 50 -37.83 -25.35 45.07
C ALA A 50 -38.58 -26.55 44.48
N SER A 51 -39.90 -26.45 44.27
CA SER A 51 -40.70 -27.46 43.58
C SER A 51 -40.41 -27.47 42.09
N ASP A 52 -40.45 -26.31 41.43
CA ASP A 52 -40.31 -26.22 39.97
C ASP A 52 -38.89 -26.59 39.50
N ARG A 53 -37.88 -26.35 40.33
CA ARG A 53 -36.48 -26.75 40.06
C ARG A 53 -36.28 -28.26 39.94
N ARG A 54 -37.18 -29.08 40.48
CA ARG A 54 -37.08 -30.55 40.40
C ARG A 54 -37.57 -31.09 39.06
N ASP A 55 -38.38 -30.31 38.36
CA ASP A 55 -38.95 -30.69 37.08
C ASP A 55 -37.96 -30.50 35.93
N TRP A 56 -38.14 -31.29 34.88
CA TRP A 56 -37.43 -31.06 33.62
C TRP A 56 -37.98 -29.80 32.95
N PRO A 57 -37.15 -28.90 32.40
CA PRO A 57 -35.70 -28.98 32.21
C PRO A 57 -34.82 -28.39 33.34
N TRP A 58 -35.41 -27.81 34.38
CA TRP A 58 -34.70 -27.06 35.43
C TRP A 58 -33.80 -27.88 36.36
N ARG A 59 -33.94 -29.21 36.34
CA ARG A 59 -33.04 -30.12 37.06
C ARG A 59 -31.61 -30.12 36.50
N LEU A 60 -31.40 -29.71 35.24
CA LEU A 60 -30.07 -29.65 34.63
C LEU A 60 -29.25 -28.48 35.17
N SER A 61 -28.12 -28.82 35.79
CA SER A 61 -27.04 -27.88 36.14
C SER A 61 -25.87 -28.17 35.20
N LEU A 62 -25.54 -27.25 34.30
CA LEU A 62 -24.42 -27.46 33.38
C LEU A 62 -23.11 -26.95 34.00
N LEU A 63 -23.15 -25.77 34.62
CA LEU A 63 -22.04 -25.17 35.35
C LEU A 63 -22.59 -24.40 36.56
N ASP A 64 -21.78 -24.25 37.61
CA ASP A 64 -22.13 -23.37 38.71
C ASP A 64 -22.04 -21.89 38.29
N LEU A 65 -22.82 -21.04 38.95
CA LEU A 65 -22.95 -19.62 38.61
C LEU A 65 -21.59 -18.89 38.64
N GLN A 66 -20.71 -19.25 39.57
CA GLN A 66 -19.39 -18.63 39.72
C GLN A 66 -18.48 -19.00 38.53
N SER A 67 -18.45 -20.28 38.14
CA SER A 67 -17.71 -20.75 36.97
C SER A 67 -18.20 -20.13 35.67
N VAL A 68 -19.53 -20.08 35.42
CA VAL A 68 -20.09 -19.43 34.22
C VAL A 68 -19.71 -17.95 34.17
N SER A 69 -19.83 -17.25 35.30
CA SER A 69 -19.50 -15.82 35.39
C SER A 69 -18.02 -15.57 35.10
N ASN A 70 -17.13 -16.39 35.66
CA ASN A 70 -15.69 -16.29 35.42
C ASN A 70 -15.33 -16.56 33.95
N MET A 71 -15.88 -17.63 33.37
CA MET A 71 -15.64 -17.95 31.95
C MET A 71 -16.19 -16.86 31.02
N LEU A 72 -17.37 -16.31 31.34
CA LEU A 72 -17.98 -15.22 30.57
C LEU A 72 -17.09 -13.97 30.63
N ALA A 73 -16.63 -13.58 31.82
CA ALA A 73 -15.76 -12.42 32.01
C ALA A 73 -14.43 -12.58 31.25
N LEU A 74 -13.80 -13.75 31.34
CA LEU A 74 -12.56 -14.05 30.61
C LEU A 74 -12.78 -14.00 29.09
N THR A 75 -13.84 -14.63 28.59
CA THR A 75 -14.16 -14.65 27.15
C THR A 75 -14.47 -13.25 26.64
N ALA A 76 -15.21 -12.44 27.41
CA ALA A 76 -15.50 -11.05 27.10
C ALA A 76 -14.21 -10.22 27.03
N GLY A 77 -13.31 -10.39 28.00
CA GLY A 77 -12.00 -9.73 28.02
C GLY A 77 -11.16 -10.06 26.79
N VAL A 78 -11.07 -11.35 26.43
CA VAL A 78 -10.34 -11.80 25.22
C VAL A 78 -10.96 -11.22 23.95
N ALA A 79 -12.29 -11.25 23.82
CA ALA A 79 -12.99 -10.70 22.66
C ALA A 79 -12.75 -9.19 22.52
N PHE A 80 -12.79 -8.45 23.64
CA PHE A 80 -12.52 -7.02 23.66
C PHE A 80 -11.06 -6.71 23.31
N ALA A 81 -10.10 -7.43 23.91
CA ALA A 81 -8.68 -7.28 23.61
C ALA A 81 -8.40 -7.53 22.12
N ARG A 82 -9.00 -8.58 21.54
CA ARG A 82 -8.88 -8.87 20.10
C ARG A 82 -9.49 -7.77 19.23
N ALA A 83 -10.63 -7.19 19.63
CA ALA A 83 -11.26 -6.09 18.92
C ALA A 83 -10.40 -4.82 18.93
N GLN A 84 -9.80 -4.49 20.07
CA GLN A 84 -8.85 -3.38 20.19
C GLN A 84 -7.60 -3.63 19.34
N TYR A 85 -7.03 -4.84 19.42
CA TYR A 85 -5.88 -5.22 18.60
C TYR A 85 -6.18 -5.15 17.10
N ALA A 86 -7.36 -5.59 16.66
CA ALA A 86 -7.78 -5.46 15.25
C ALA A 86 -7.78 -4.00 14.78
N ARG A 87 -8.21 -3.09 15.68
CA ARG A 87 -8.34 -1.67 15.36
C ARG A 87 -6.98 -1.00 15.27
N SER A 88 -6.06 -1.34 16.17
CA SER A 88 -4.68 -0.82 16.14
C SER A 88 -3.87 -1.41 14.99
N ALA A 89 -4.08 -2.69 14.66
CA ALA A 89 -3.38 -3.39 13.57
C ALA A 89 -3.89 -3.03 12.17
N ARG A 90 -4.94 -2.19 12.04
CA ARG A 90 -5.52 -1.86 10.75
C ARG A 90 -4.48 -1.15 9.87
N PRO A 91 -4.15 -1.68 8.68
CA PRO A 91 -3.21 -1.04 7.78
C PRO A 91 -3.82 0.23 7.21
N GLN A 92 -2.96 1.23 6.97
CA GLN A 92 -3.35 2.46 6.29
C GLN A 92 -2.66 2.47 4.93
N ILE A 93 -3.27 1.79 3.96
CA ILE A 93 -2.66 1.62 2.64
C ILE A 93 -2.80 2.96 1.90
N GLY A 94 -1.70 3.63 1.66
CA GLY A 94 -1.61 4.84 0.84
C GLY A 94 -0.88 4.58 -0.47
N TRP A 95 -0.90 5.58 -1.33
CA TRP A 95 -0.02 5.63 -2.50
C TRP A 95 0.42 7.06 -2.74
N SER A 96 1.58 7.20 -3.37
CA SER A 96 2.10 8.48 -3.85
C SER A 96 2.63 8.29 -5.26
N GLY A 97 2.42 9.31 -6.09
CA GLY A 97 3.03 9.43 -7.40
C GLY A 97 3.79 10.75 -7.47
N ALA A 98 4.98 10.74 -8.05
CA ALA A 98 5.76 11.95 -8.26
C ALA A 98 6.62 11.83 -9.52
N PRO A 99 6.93 12.95 -10.19
CA PRO A 99 7.93 12.95 -11.24
C PRO A 99 9.32 12.81 -10.60
N ASP A 100 10.15 11.96 -11.19
CA ASP A 100 11.53 11.72 -10.77
C ASP A 100 12.48 11.83 -11.97
N ASP A 101 13.76 12.03 -11.70
CA ASP A 101 14.81 12.00 -12.72
C ASP A 101 14.94 10.60 -13.29
N ASN A 102 15.06 10.51 -14.62
CA ASN A 102 15.22 9.24 -15.27
C ASN A 102 16.67 8.72 -15.15
N THR A 103 16.96 8.08 -14.03
CA THR A 103 18.24 7.41 -13.78
C THR A 103 18.30 5.97 -14.31
N TYR A 104 17.16 5.44 -14.78
CA TYR A 104 16.99 4.03 -15.15
C TYR A 104 17.10 3.76 -16.66
N GLY A 105 17.36 4.79 -17.47
CA GLY A 105 17.46 4.65 -18.93
C GLY A 105 16.12 4.47 -19.64
N MET A 106 15.02 4.89 -19.00
CA MET A 106 13.69 4.92 -19.62
C MET A 106 13.60 5.98 -20.73
N ALA A 107 12.45 6.09 -21.42
CA ALA A 107 12.23 7.14 -22.41
C ALA A 107 11.95 8.50 -21.76
N GLY A 108 12.73 9.53 -22.12
CA GLY A 108 12.59 10.92 -21.63
C GLY A 108 13.54 11.27 -20.50
N SER A 109 13.57 12.53 -20.05
CA SER A 109 14.39 12.96 -18.90
C SER A 109 13.72 12.72 -17.55
N LYS A 110 12.38 12.61 -17.53
CA LYS A 110 11.57 12.41 -16.33
C LYS A 110 10.73 11.14 -16.43
N VAL A 111 10.53 10.49 -15.30
CA VAL A 111 9.63 9.33 -15.14
C VAL A 111 8.63 9.59 -14.02
N TRP A 112 7.40 9.10 -14.16
CA TRP A 112 6.44 9.09 -13.07
C TRP A 112 6.65 7.85 -12.21
N VAL A 113 7.08 8.03 -10.97
CA VAL A 113 7.30 6.94 -10.02
C VAL A 113 6.09 6.83 -9.12
N VAL A 114 5.55 5.62 -8.99
CA VAL A 114 4.43 5.32 -8.11
C VAL A 114 4.86 4.38 -7.01
N GLN A 115 4.56 4.77 -5.78
CA GLN A 115 4.85 4.00 -4.59
C GLN A 115 3.55 3.67 -3.86
N ALA A 116 3.46 2.43 -3.36
CA ALA A 116 2.47 2.03 -2.38
C ALA A 116 3.13 2.04 -1.01
N LEU A 117 2.43 2.52 0.00
CA LEU A 117 2.95 2.58 1.36
C LEU A 117 1.91 2.13 2.38
N ASN A 118 2.36 1.51 3.45
CA ASN A 118 1.54 1.27 4.63
C ASN A 118 1.87 2.32 5.71
N GLY A 119 0.96 3.27 5.92
CA GLY A 119 1.07 4.26 7.00
C GLY A 119 0.61 3.75 8.36
N GLY A 120 0.18 2.48 8.46
CA GLY A 120 -0.20 1.85 9.73
C GLY A 120 1.04 1.51 10.58
N THR A 121 0.84 1.34 11.89
CA THR A 121 1.93 1.02 12.84
C THR A 121 2.38 -0.44 12.79
N HIS A 122 1.61 -1.32 12.15
CA HIS A 122 1.88 -2.75 12.07
C HIS A 122 2.13 -3.18 10.62
N SER A 123 2.86 -4.27 10.45
CA SER A 123 3.10 -4.88 9.15
C SER A 123 1.79 -5.37 8.53
N ALA A 124 1.72 -5.26 7.22
CA ALA A 124 0.66 -5.84 6.41
C ALA A 124 1.30 -6.73 5.36
N THR A 125 0.85 -7.98 5.26
CA THR A 125 1.41 -8.95 4.33
C THR A 125 0.59 -8.95 3.05
N VAL A 126 1.24 -8.81 1.90
CA VAL A 126 0.59 -8.82 0.60
C VAL A 126 0.05 -10.21 0.28
N GLU A 127 -1.27 -10.32 0.09
CA GLU A 127 -1.95 -11.57 -0.29
C GLU A 127 -2.14 -11.68 -1.80
N SER A 128 -2.43 -10.57 -2.48
CA SER A 128 -2.57 -10.59 -3.95
C SER A 128 -2.53 -9.20 -4.52
N VAL A 129 -2.04 -9.10 -5.74
CA VAL A 129 -2.06 -7.88 -6.54
C VAL A 129 -2.72 -8.17 -7.88
N ALA A 130 -3.68 -7.32 -8.25
CA ALA A 130 -4.30 -7.36 -9.57
C ALA A 130 -4.28 -5.96 -10.18
N TYR A 131 -4.24 -5.91 -11.51
CA TYR A 131 -4.14 -4.68 -12.28
C TYR A 131 -5.37 -4.54 -13.16
N ARG A 132 -5.78 -3.31 -13.42
CA ARG A 132 -6.75 -2.97 -14.44
C ARG A 132 -6.23 -1.79 -15.23
N ILE A 133 -6.18 -1.91 -16.54
CA ILE A 133 -5.62 -0.88 -17.42
C ILE A 133 -6.78 -0.16 -18.10
N GLU A 134 -6.80 1.17 -17.99
CA GLU A 134 -7.76 2.03 -18.68
C GLU A 134 -7.05 2.84 -19.78
N TRP A 135 -7.45 2.62 -21.03
CA TRP A 135 -6.88 3.33 -22.18
C TRP A 135 -7.56 4.69 -22.36
N MET A 136 -6.85 5.66 -22.96
CA MET A 136 -7.45 6.95 -23.35
C MET A 136 -8.53 6.80 -24.43
N THR A 137 -8.43 5.75 -25.25
CA THR A 137 -9.36 5.46 -26.34
C THR A 137 -10.71 4.98 -25.81
N THR A 138 -11.77 5.32 -26.53
CA THR A 138 -13.13 4.85 -26.27
C THR A 138 -13.57 3.85 -27.32
N ASP A 139 -14.45 2.93 -26.93
CA ASP A 139 -15.10 2.00 -27.85
C ASP A 139 -16.19 2.69 -28.68
N SER A 140 -16.87 1.92 -29.54
CA SER A 140 -17.97 2.43 -30.37
C SER A 140 -19.18 2.95 -29.57
N THR A 141 -19.26 2.62 -28.27
CA THR A 141 -20.30 3.08 -27.35
C THR A 141 -19.88 4.33 -26.57
N GLY A 142 -18.66 4.85 -26.80
CA GLY A 142 -18.09 5.97 -26.08
C GLY A 142 -17.60 5.62 -24.66
N ARG A 143 -17.55 4.32 -24.31
CA ARG A 143 -16.99 3.86 -23.04
C ARG A 143 -15.49 3.71 -23.19
N ARG A 144 -14.74 4.05 -22.13
CA ARG A 144 -13.30 3.82 -22.11
C ARG A 144 -13.01 2.34 -22.16
N LEU A 145 -12.04 1.98 -22.97
CA LEU A 145 -11.56 0.61 -23.05
C LEU A 145 -10.79 0.30 -21.77
N GLN A 146 -11.30 -0.67 -21.02
CA GLN A 146 -10.69 -1.16 -19.80
C GLN A 146 -10.55 -2.67 -19.84
N THR A 147 -9.51 -3.19 -19.20
CA THR A 147 -9.37 -4.62 -18.98
C THR A 147 -10.20 -5.07 -17.78
N ASP A 148 -10.44 -6.38 -17.68
CA ASP A 148 -10.75 -6.98 -16.38
C ASP A 148 -9.54 -6.91 -15.44
N TRP A 149 -9.74 -7.36 -14.19
CA TRP A 149 -8.65 -7.49 -13.23
C TRP A 149 -7.73 -8.65 -13.62
N ILE A 150 -6.49 -8.31 -13.97
CA ILE A 150 -5.48 -9.24 -14.49
C ILE A 150 -4.24 -9.30 -13.58
N THR A 151 -3.41 -10.32 -13.74
CA THR A 151 -2.13 -10.47 -13.00
C THR A 151 -1.09 -9.46 -13.50
N GLY A 152 0.00 -9.28 -12.74
CA GLY A 152 1.10 -8.39 -13.15
C GLY A 152 1.73 -8.79 -14.49
N GLU A 153 1.98 -10.08 -14.70
CA GLU A 153 2.53 -10.60 -15.97
C GLU A 153 1.56 -10.37 -17.15
N ALA A 154 0.27 -10.57 -16.93
CA ALA A 154 -0.75 -10.30 -17.93
C ALA A 154 -0.86 -8.79 -18.23
N ALA A 155 -0.73 -7.92 -17.22
CA ALA A 155 -0.72 -6.48 -17.39
C ALA A 155 0.49 -6.00 -18.18
N ILE A 156 1.69 -6.53 -17.90
CA ILE A 156 2.90 -6.25 -18.70
C ILE A 156 2.66 -6.68 -20.17
N SER A 157 2.12 -7.88 -20.38
CA SER A 157 1.83 -8.40 -21.72
C SER A 157 0.79 -7.54 -22.46
N GLU A 158 -0.23 -7.07 -21.75
CA GLU A 158 -1.26 -6.18 -22.29
C GLU A 158 -0.68 -4.82 -22.71
N LEU A 159 0.14 -4.21 -21.85
CA LEU A 159 0.82 -2.95 -22.14
C LEU A 159 1.77 -3.07 -23.33
N MET A 160 2.54 -4.17 -23.42
CA MET A 160 3.45 -4.41 -24.54
C MET A 160 2.71 -4.67 -25.85
N ARG A 161 1.59 -5.40 -25.82
CA ARG A 161 0.73 -5.59 -27.00
C ARG A 161 0.23 -4.24 -27.52
N GLY A 162 0.03 -3.29 -26.61
CA GLY A 162 -0.43 -1.96 -26.93
C GLY A 162 -1.89 -1.95 -27.36
N HIS A 163 -2.40 -0.75 -27.60
CA HIS A 163 -3.76 -0.60 -28.07
C HIS A 163 -3.85 -0.92 -29.58
N PRO A 164 -4.83 -1.72 -30.05
CA PRO A 164 -4.98 -2.07 -31.47
C PRO A 164 -5.11 -0.86 -32.40
N SER A 165 -5.58 0.27 -31.87
CA SER A 165 -5.82 1.50 -32.63
C SER A 165 -4.70 2.54 -32.51
N ASP A 166 -3.51 2.18 -32.01
CA ASP A 166 -2.39 3.12 -31.97
C ASP A 166 -1.88 3.40 -33.41
N PRO A 167 -2.12 4.61 -33.97
CA PRO A 167 -1.78 4.91 -35.35
C PRO A 167 -0.26 4.93 -35.60
N ALA A 168 0.55 5.06 -34.55
CA ALA A 168 2.00 5.06 -34.68
C ALA A 168 2.58 3.65 -34.89
N GLY A 169 1.82 2.59 -34.61
CA GLY A 169 2.28 1.19 -34.69
C GLY A 169 3.45 0.85 -33.75
N GLU A 170 3.93 1.80 -32.94
CA GLU A 170 5.07 1.60 -32.07
C GLU A 170 4.63 1.00 -30.72
N GLN A 171 5.07 -0.23 -30.49
CA GLN A 171 4.81 -0.98 -29.27
C GLN A 171 5.53 -0.35 -28.06
N LEU A 172 4.86 -0.40 -26.91
CA LEU A 172 5.47 0.00 -25.64
C LEU A 172 6.44 -1.09 -25.18
N ALA A 173 7.62 -0.70 -24.75
CA ALA A 173 8.63 -1.65 -24.25
C ALA A 173 8.78 -1.58 -22.73
N ASN A 174 8.69 -2.74 -22.06
CA ASN A 174 9.01 -2.84 -20.64
C ASN A 174 10.49 -2.47 -20.40
N GLY A 175 10.77 -1.71 -19.35
CA GLY A 175 12.08 -1.11 -19.05
C GLY A 175 12.38 0.19 -19.79
N ARG A 176 11.68 0.49 -20.89
CA ARG A 176 11.82 1.75 -21.64
C ARG A 176 10.65 2.70 -21.39
N ASP A 177 9.43 2.24 -21.60
CA ASP A 177 8.23 3.08 -21.48
C ASP A 177 7.52 2.90 -20.14
N PHE A 178 7.64 1.71 -19.57
CA PHE A 178 7.08 1.41 -18.26
C PHE A 178 7.90 0.35 -17.58
N TYR A 179 7.80 0.31 -16.26
CA TYR A 179 8.29 -0.79 -15.44
C TYR A 179 7.23 -1.04 -14.38
N LEU A 180 6.68 -2.25 -14.31
CA LEU A 180 5.77 -2.67 -13.25
C LEU A 180 6.54 -3.59 -12.30
N ASN A 181 6.58 -3.23 -11.02
CA ASN A 181 7.19 -4.08 -10.02
C ASN A 181 6.19 -5.18 -9.63
N THR A 182 6.61 -6.44 -9.76
CA THR A 182 5.79 -7.59 -9.37
C THR A 182 5.88 -7.75 -7.86
N ILE A 183 4.88 -7.24 -7.14
CA ILE A 183 4.79 -7.38 -5.69
C ILE A 183 4.44 -8.84 -5.37
N GLY A 184 5.39 -9.58 -4.83
CA GLY A 184 5.25 -10.99 -4.51
C GLY A 184 4.25 -11.26 -3.37
N TYR A 185 3.61 -12.43 -3.43
CA TYR A 185 2.84 -12.98 -2.31
C TYR A 185 3.71 -13.10 -1.06
N GLY A 186 3.17 -12.75 0.11
CA GLY A 186 3.85 -12.90 1.38
C GLY A 186 4.83 -11.77 1.73
N GLY A 187 5.08 -10.83 0.80
CA GLY A 187 5.90 -9.66 1.07
C GLY A 187 5.27 -8.73 2.11
N GLN A 188 6.09 -8.10 2.97
CA GLN A 188 5.60 -7.06 3.87
C GLN A 188 5.43 -5.74 3.10
N LEU A 189 4.24 -5.14 3.21
CA LEU A 189 3.94 -3.83 2.67
C LEU A 189 4.54 -2.76 3.60
N GLY A 190 5.77 -2.35 3.29
CA GLY A 190 6.38 -1.12 3.78
C GLY A 190 6.10 0.03 2.82
N THR A 191 7.15 0.68 2.32
CA THR A 191 7.10 1.53 1.12
C THR A 191 7.71 0.76 -0.03
N ILE A 192 6.92 0.52 -1.07
CA ILE A 192 7.35 -0.26 -2.24
C ILE A 192 7.05 0.51 -3.51
N ASP A 193 8.03 0.53 -4.42
CA ASP A 193 7.81 1.01 -5.78
C ASP A 193 6.87 0.05 -6.49
N VAL A 194 5.74 0.55 -6.98
CA VAL A 194 4.73 -0.23 -7.72
C VAL A 194 5.04 -0.19 -9.21
N GLY A 195 5.49 0.96 -9.70
CA GLY A 195 5.86 1.10 -11.09
C GLY A 195 6.45 2.45 -11.41
N ARG A 196 7.06 2.51 -12.60
CA ARG A 196 7.62 3.71 -13.20
C ARG A 196 7.07 3.84 -14.61
N PHE A 197 6.71 5.06 -15.01
CA PHE A 197 6.00 5.29 -16.27
C PHE A 197 6.61 6.48 -17.02
N SER A 198 6.95 6.28 -18.28
CA SER A 198 7.43 7.35 -19.15
C SER A 198 6.28 8.28 -19.54
N MET A 199 6.61 9.50 -19.96
CA MET A 199 5.62 10.45 -20.44
C MET A 199 4.80 9.89 -21.61
N ARG A 200 5.45 9.09 -22.46
CA ARG A 200 4.81 8.43 -23.60
C ARG A 200 3.71 7.47 -23.18
N LEU A 201 3.92 6.68 -22.12
CA LEU A 201 2.87 5.80 -21.60
C LEU A 201 1.74 6.64 -20.98
N VAL A 202 2.10 7.65 -20.18
CA VAL A 202 1.15 8.53 -19.49
C VAL A 202 0.23 9.26 -20.47
N ASP A 203 0.69 9.60 -21.67
CA ASP A 203 -0.16 10.20 -22.69
C ASP A 203 -1.11 9.22 -23.39
N ARG A 204 -0.86 7.90 -23.31
CA ARG A 204 -1.67 6.84 -23.95
C ARG A 204 -2.73 6.24 -23.04
N LEU A 205 -2.48 6.24 -21.73
CA LEU A 205 -3.37 5.63 -20.74
C LEU A 205 -4.17 6.70 -20.01
N HIS A 206 -5.42 6.36 -19.70
CA HIS A 206 -6.21 7.14 -18.77
C HIS A 206 -5.73 6.88 -17.34
N ASP A 207 -5.67 5.60 -16.96
CA ASP A 207 -5.14 5.17 -15.65
C ASP A 207 -4.62 3.73 -15.69
N ILE A 208 -3.79 3.40 -14.71
CA ILE A 208 -3.48 2.01 -14.33
C ILE A 208 -3.94 1.86 -12.90
N GLU A 209 -4.95 1.03 -12.69
CA GLU A 209 -5.43 0.74 -11.36
C GLU A 209 -4.75 -0.49 -10.77
N LEU A 210 -4.27 -0.38 -9.53
CA LEU A 210 -3.70 -1.47 -8.77
C LEU A 210 -4.64 -1.87 -7.63
N ARG A 211 -5.22 -3.05 -7.68
CA ARG A 211 -5.93 -3.65 -6.53
C ARG A 211 -4.94 -4.42 -5.68
N LEU A 212 -4.67 -3.88 -4.50
CA LEU A 212 -3.81 -4.47 -3.50
C LEU A 212 -4.65 -5.11 -2.40
N ARG A 213 -4.47 -6.43 -2.17
CA ARG A 213 -5.03 -7.13 -1.00
C ARG A 213 -3.92 -7.47 -0.03
N VAL A 214 -4.17 -7.19 1.25
CA VAL A 214 -3.23 -7.48 2.33
C VAL A 214 -3.94 -8.12 3.52
N ALA A 215 -3.21 -8.95 4.25
CA ALA A 215 -3.57 -9.42 5.58
C ALA A 215 -2.83 -8.58 6.63
N ASP A 216 -3.54 -8.13 7.65
CA ASP A 216 -2.90 -7.46 8.79
C ASP A 216 -2.36 -8.45 9.83
N ALA A 217 -1.64 -7.95 10.83
CA ALA A 217 -1.11 -8.77 11.92
C ALA A 217 -2.19 -9.47 12.75
N ALA A 218 -3.45 -9.00 12.68
CA ALA A 218 -4.59 -9.64 13.32
C ALA A 218 -5.20 -10.76 12.44
N GLY A 219 -4.73 -10.90 11.20
CA GLY A 219 -5.23 -11.82 10.19
C GLY A 219 -6.47 -11.32 9.44
N ASP A 220 -6.87 -10.06 9.62
CA ASP A 220 -7.96 -9.46 8.86
C ASP A 220 -7.51 -9.03 7.47
N ARG A 221 -8.40 -9.18 6.47
CA ARG A 221 -8.09 -8.89 5.06
C ARG A 221 -8.61 -7.53 4.63
N HIS A 222 -7.73 -6.75 4.03
CA HIS A 222 -8.00 -5.41 3.53
C HIS A 222 -7.68 -5.33 2.04
N GLU A 223 -8.48 -4.56 1.31
CA GLU A 223 -8.30 -4.29 -0.11
C GLU A 223 -8.31 -2.78 -0.35
N ARG A 224 -7.42 -2.32 -1.23
CA ARG A 224 -7.45 -0.96 -1.74
C ARG A 224 -7.12 -0.95 -3.22
N VAL A 225 -7.85 -0.13 -3.98
CA VAL A 225 -7.51 0.19 -5.37
C VAL A 225 -6.73 1.50 -5.38
N LEU A 226 -5.57 1.50 -6.04
CA LEU A 226 -4.69 2.66 -6.21
C LEU A 226 -4.77 3.11 -7.67
N CYS A 227 -4.85 4.42 -7.91
CA CYS A 227 -4.91 5.03 -9.24
C CYS A 227 -3.52 5.53 -9.61
N CYS A 228 -2.72 4.71 -10.29
CA CYS A 228 -1.29 4.96 -10.45
C CYS A 228 -0.96 6.19 -11.29
N LEU A 229 -1.81 6.58 -12.25
CA LEU A 229 -1.52 7.70 -13.16
C LEU A 229 -2.27 8.98 -12.81
N LYS A 230 -3.02 9.01 -11.69
CA LYS A 230 -3.74 10.21 -11.27
C LYS A 230 -2.75 11.34 -10.99
N GLY A 231 -2.90 12.45 -11.74
CA GLY A 231 -2.03 13.63 -11.64
C GLY A 231 -0.75 13.58 -12.49
N ALA A 232 -0.35 12.39 -12.97
CA ALA A 232 0.93 12.16 -13.65
C ALA A 232 1.18 13.13 -14.80
N LYS A 233 0.20 13.26 -15.70
CA LYS A 233 0.31 14.09 -16.91
C LYS A 233 0.61 15.56 -16.61
N GLY A 234 -0.06 16.13 -15.61
CA GLY A 234 0.11 17.54 -15.25
C GLY A 234 1.44 17.81 -14.57
N GLU A 235 1.81 16.95 -13.62
CA GLU A 235 3.03 17.09 -12.83
C GLU A 235 4.28 16.82 -13.65
N MET A 236 4.28 15.77 -14.50
CA MET A 236 5.40 15.49 -15.40
C MET A 236 5.66 16.62 -16.39
N ARG A 237 4.60 17.19 -17.00
CA ARG A 237 4.76 18.35 -17.91
C ARG A 237 5.33 19.55 -17.19
N SER A 238 4.86 19.81 -15.97
CA SER A 238 5.37 20.91 -15.15
C SER A 238 6.86 20.71 -14.82
N ALA A 239 7.26 19.48 -14.47
CA ALA A 239 8.65 19.13 -14.21
C ALA A 239 9.55 19.31 -15.45
N LEU A 240 9.08 18.88 -16.63
CA LEU A 240 9.81 19.06 -17.90
C LEU A 240 9.98 20.54 -18.26
N VAL A 241 8.95 21.37 -18.05
CA VAL A 241 9.03 22.82 -18.29
C VAL A 241 10.03 23.48 -17.34
N ALA A 242 10.03 23.08 -16.06
CA ALA A 242 10.97 23.58 -15.07
C ALA A 242 12.42 23.21 -15.42
N GLU A 243 12.67 21.98 -15.88
CA GLU A 243 13.97 21.52 -16.37
C GLU A 243 14.45 22.33 -17.58
N ALA A 244 13.59 22.55 -18.57
CA ALA A 244 13.90 23.36 -19.74
C ALA A 244 14.18 24.83 -19.40
N ALA A 245 13.53 25.38 -18.37
CA ALA A 245 13.81 26.73 -17.88
C ALA A 245 15.18 26.81 -17.19
N ALA A 246 15.52 25.81 -16.36
CA ALA A 246 16.81 25.75 -15.68
C ALA A 246 18.00 25.65 -16.66
N GLY A 247 17.86 24.82 -17.71
CA GLY A 247 18.91 24.68 -18.75
C GLY A 247 19.19 25.96 -19.53
N ARG A 248 18.17 26.82 -19.74
CA ARG A 248 18.35 28.12 -20.41
C ARG A 248 19.06 29.16 -19.54
N GLY A 249 18.87 29.12 -18.21
CA GLY A 249 19.54 30.02 -17.27
C GLY A 249 21.05 29.77 -17.22
N ALA A 250 21.46 28.50 -17.15
CA ALA A 250 22.88 28.12 -17.12
C ALA A 250 23.65 28.53 -18.39
N GLY A 251 22.99 28.54 -19.55
CA GLY A 251 23.60 28.99 -20.81
C GLY A 251 23.82 30.50 -20.92
N LEU A 252 23.03 31.32 -20.21
CA LEU A 252 23.13 32.78 -20.24
C LEU A 252 24.24 33.31 -19.31
N GLU A 253 24.48 32.66 -18.17
CA GLU A 253 25.60 33.04 -17.28
C GLU A 253 26.96 32.69 -17.89
N ALA A 254 27.06 31.59 -18.65
CA ALA A 254 28.30 31.20 -19.32
C ALA A 254 28.75 32.17 -20.44
N VAL A 255 27.83 32.93 -21.04
CA VAL A 255 28.13 33.89 -22.11
C VAL A 255 28.49 35.29 -21.57
N GLY A 256 28.14 35.60 -20.32
CA GLY A 256 28.43 36.91 -19.69
C GLY A 256 29.77 37.02 -18.94
N GLY A 257 30.48 35.91 -18.68
CA GLY A 257 31.69 35.87 -17.83
C GLY A 257 33.03 36.06 -18.56
N GLY A 258 33.03 36.34 -19.87
CA GLY A 258 34.22 36.37 -20.70
C GLY A 258 34.85 37.75 -20.92
N ALA A 259 35.01 38.60 -19.90
CA ALA A 259 35.74 39.87 -20.06
C ALA A 259 36.23 40.52 -18.74
N ALA A 260 37.07 39.82 -17.97
CA ALA A 260 38.07 40.39 -17.06
C ALA A 260 38.92 39.21 -16.54
N GLY A 261 40.20 39.01 -16.86
CA GLY A 261 41.26 40.00 -16.98
C GLY A 261 42.00 40.11 -15.66
N GLY A 262 43.06 39.31 -15.47
CA GLY A 262 44.23 39.75 -14.67
C GLY A 262 44.54 39.02 -13.36
N ALA A 263 45.48 38.08 -13.49
CA ALA A 263 46.73 38.02 -12.74
C ALA A 263 46.79 37.61 -11.24
N ALA A 264 47.76 36.71 -11.03
CA ALA A 264 48.67 36.60 -9.89
C ALA A 264 48.28 35.67 -8.72
N GLY A 265 48.98 34.52 -8.68
CA GLY A 265 49.96 34.32 -7.61
C GLY A 265 49.62 33.29 -6.53
N GLY A 266 50.58 32.40 -6.29
CA GLY A 266 50.90 31.97 -4.93
C GLY A 266 50.67 30.49 -4.65
N GLY A 267 51.77 29.76 -4.51
CA GLY A 267 51.79 28.34 -4.14
C GLY A 267 51.28 28.05 -2.72
N GLY A 268 51.14 26.77 -2.43
CA GLY A 268 50.76 26.30 -1.09
C GLY A 268 50.48 24.81 -1.07
N ALA A 269 51.54 24.01 -1.22
CA ALA A 269 51.49 22.59 -0.91
C ALA A 269 51.46 22.41 0.61
N THR A 270 50.42 21.78 1.16
CA THR A 270 50.51 21.09 2.44
C THR A 270 49.68 19.82 2.43
N ALA A 271 50.39 18.73 2.71
CA ALA A 271 49.87 17.42 3.05
C ALA A 271 49.06 17.47 4.35
N GLY A 272 48.02 16.65 4.43
CA GLY A 272 47.22 16.45 5.63
C GLY A 272 46.61 15.06 5.62
N ALA A 273 47.46 14.06 5.90
CA ALA A 273 47.01 12.73 6.29
C ALA A 273 46.30 12.81 7.64
N GLY A 274 45.12 12.20 7.74
CA GLY A 274 44.36 12.05 8.98
C GLY A 274 43.75 10.64 9.05
N PRO A 275 43.64 10.05 10.25
CA PRO A 275 43.89 8.63 10.45
C PRO A 275 42.64 7.75 10.35
N ALA A 276 42.90 6.49 10.01
CA ALA A 276 41.99 5.38 10.24
C ALA A 276 41.90 5.11 11.75
N GLU A 277 40.74 5.38 12.35
CA GLU A 277 40.36 4.82 13.64
C GLU A 277 39.58 3.52 13.41
N GLY A 278 40.21 2.43 13.83
CA GLY A 278 39.54 1.17 14.12
C GLY A 278 39.05 1.13 15.56
N THR A 279 37.97 0.41 15.77
CA THR A 279 37.54 -0.15 17.06
C THR A 279 36.66 -1.35 16.65
N ALA A 280 37.13 -2.61 16.77
CA ALA A 280 36.99 -3.48 17.95
C ALA A 280 35.51 -3.53 18.40
N GLU A 281 34.81 -4.65 18.57
CA GLU A 281 35.08 -5.87 19.35
C GLU A 281 33.72 -6.62 19.33
N GLY A 282 33.59 -7.89 18.96
CA GLY A 282 33.68 -9.03 19.89
C GLY A 282 32.30 -9.65 20.24
N ALA A 283 32.27 -10.99 20.35
CA ALA A 283 31.25 -11.87 20.95
C ALA A 283 29.93 -12.12 20.16
N ALA A 284 29.32 -13.30 20.09
CA ALA A 284 29.47 -14.64 20.68
C ALA A 284 28.65 -15.62 19.79
N GLU A 285 29.13 -16.81 19.41
CA GLU A 285 29.03 -18.10 20.13
C GLU A 285 27.61 -18.69 20.21
N GLY A 286 27.45 -19.90 19.65
CA GLY A 286 26.48 -20.90 20.13
C GLY A 286 25.55 -21.52 19.09
N ALA A 287 25.88 -22.71 18.57
CA ALA A 287 24.93 -23.83 18.38
C ALA A 287 25.67 -25.10 17.97
N ALA A 288 25.83 -26.01 18.93
CA ALA A 288 25.78 -27.45 18.72
C ALA A 288 24.39 -27.93 19.19
#